data_AF-A0A1P8ARU2-F1
#
_entry.id   AF-A0A1P8ARU2-F1
#
_cell.length_a   1.000
_cell.length_b   1.000
_cell.length_c   1.000
_cell.angle_alpha   90.00
_cell.angle_beta   90.00
_cell.angle_gamma   90.00
#
_symmetry.space_group_name_H-M   'P 1'
#
loop_
_entity.id
_entity.type
_entity.pdbx_description
1 polymer ?
#
loop_
_entity_poly.entity_id
_entity_poly.type
_entity_poly.pdbx_seq_one_letter_code
_entity_poly.pdbx_strand_id
1 'polypeptide(L)'
;MDLFLSKSRLKMPFSFEYLYHYESMTKTDCIKRRHYIPLMIINTEWGGFSKVLPQTIFDQEMDAESPNRGEHLYEKMVSGMYLGEIVRRVLLQMCETSDLFGQFVPGGNLSKPFALKTEHLNKMQEDTTDDLQTVGLVLYNILEVEANLQERRRVVEVCDTVVKRGGRLAGAGVNARIKQVRKWDL
;
A
#
# COMPACT_ATOMS: atom_id res chain seq x y z
N MET A 1 -11.00 14.44 -21.71
CA MET A 1 -10.49 14.60 -20.33
C MET A 1 -9.29 13.69 -20.23
N ASP A 2 -8.23 14.04 -20.95
CA ASP A 2 -7.04 13.20 -21.13
C ASP A 2 -5.85 13.97 -20.59
N LEU A 3 -5.54 13.74 -19.32
CA LEU A 3 -4.29 14.21 -18.73
C LEU A 3 -3.96 13.39 -17.48
N PHE A 4 -3.43 12.18 -17.65
CA PHE A 4 -2.32 11.60 -16.85
C PHE A 4 -2.08 10.12 -17.21
N LEU A 5 -1.36 9.88 -18.30
CA LEU A 5 -0.61 8.63 -18.49
C LEU A 5 0.83 9.00 -18.88
N SER A 6 1.58 9.52 -17.91
CA SER A 6 3.04 9.55 -17.98
C SER A 6 3.57 8.45 -17.07
N LYS A 7 4.20 7.45 -17.68
CA LYS A 7 5.02 6.43 -17.01
C LYS A 7 6.23 7.10 -16.36
N SER A 8 6.05 7.58 -15.14
CA SER A 8 7.13 8.06 -14.29
C SER A 8 6.82 7.63 -12.87
N ARG A 9 7.71 6.78 -12.33
CA ARG A 9 7.67 6.19 -10.98
C ARG A 9 7.28 7.25 -9.94
N LEU A 10 6.01 7.28 -9.56
CA LEU A 10 5.57 8.02 -8.39
C LEU A 10 6.00 7.22 -7.16
N LYS A 11 7.21 7.50 -6.65
CA LYS A 11 7.45 7.37 -5.22
C LYS A 11 6.59 8.46 -4.57
N MET A 12 5.36 8.13 -4.18
CA MET A 12 4.55 9.05 -3.39
C MET A 12 5.26 9.29 -2.06
N PRO A 13 5.66 10.54 -1.72
CA PRO A 13 6.10 10.85 -0.38
C PRO A 13 4.91 10.67 0.58
N PHE A 14 5.14 9.96 1.70
CA PHE A 14 4.08 9.57 2.65
C PHE A 14 3.45 10.75 3.39
N SER A 15 4.19 11.84 3.52
CA SER A 15 3.67 13.14 3.94
C SER A 15 3.16 13.92 2.73
N PHE A 16 1.84 13.99 2.56
CA PHE A 16 1.24 14.94 1.63
C PHE A 16 1.14 16.31 2.31
N GLU A 17 1.98 17.24 1.86
CA GLU A 17 1.94 18.64 2.24
C GLU A 17 1.01 19.41 1.28
N TYR A 18 0.18 20.31 1.78
CA TYR A 18 -0.67 21.17 0.94
C TYR A 18 -0.82 22.57 1.51
N LEU A 19 -1.15 23.53 0.64
CA LEU A 19 -1.44 24.91 1.01
C LEU A 19 -2.89 25.04 1.51
N TYR A 20 -3.06 25.76 2.60
CA TYR A 20 -4.33 26.03 3.25
C TYR A 20 -4.45 27.52 3.53
N HIS A 21 -5.64 28.11 3.39
CA HIS A 21 -5.84 29.50 3.76
C HIS A 21 -5.72 29.66 5.27
N TYR A 22 -4.85 30.56 5.71
CA TYR A 22 -4.55 30.74 7.14
C TYR A 22 -5.80 31.05 7.98
N GLU A 23 -6.76 31.79 7.41
CA GLU A 23 -8.02 32.17 8.06
C GLU A 23 -8.94 30.97 8.39
N SER A 24 -8.74 29.83 7.72
CA SER A 24 -9.54 28.61 7.93
C SER A 24 -8.99 27.69 9.04
N MET A 25 -7.92 28.11 9.73
CA MET A 25 -7.29 27.34 10.81
C MET A 25 -7.82 27.75 12.18
N THR A 26 -8.13 26.78 13.05
CA THR A 26 -8.62 27.03 14.42
C THR A 26 -7.50 27.36 15.41
N LYS A 27 -6.24 26.99 15.12
CA LYS A 27 -5.06 27.31 15.93
C LYS A 27 -4.22 28.39 15.25
N THR A 28 -4.63 29.65 15.37
CA THR A 28 -3.90 30.81 14.82
C THR A 28 -3.19 31.66 15.88
N ASP A 29 -3.43 31.42 17.16
CA ASP A 29 -3.10 32.37 18.23
C ASP A 29 -1.59 32.66 18.38
N CYS A 30 -0.73 31.75 17.95
CA CYS A 30 0.72 31.93 17.99
C CYS A 30 1.33 32.68 16.78
N ILE A 31 0.62 32.78 15.64
CA ILE A 31 1.21 33.32 14.39
C ILE A 31 0.80 34.78 14.11
N LYS A 32 -0.18 35.33 14.85
CA LYS A 32 -0.70 36.71 14.68
C LYS A 32 0.32 37.86 14.79
N ARG A 33 1.60 37.61 15.07
CA ARG A 33 2.51 38.66 15.55
C ARG A 33 3.33 39.42 14.52
N ARG A 34 3.53 39.01 13.26
CA ARG A 34 4.40 39.83 12.37
C ARG A 34 4.07 40.00 10.89
N HIS A 35 3.35 39.13 10.18
CA HIS A 35 2.98 39.36 8.76
C HIS A 35 1.74 38.55 8.37
N TYR A 36 0.88 39.09 7.49
CA TYR A 36 -0.22 38.33 6.88
C TYR A 36 0.35 37.21 6.01
N ILE A 37 0.05 35.96 6.36
CA ILE A 37 0.45 34.78 5.57
C ILE A 37 -0.83 34.23 4.93
N PRO A 38 -1.06 34.44 3.63
CA PRO A 38 -2.31 33.99 2.99
C PRO A 38 -2.41 32.48 2.90
N LEU A 39 -1.27 31.78 2.75
CA LEU A 39 -1.20 30.34 2.52
C LEU A 39 -0.23 29.67 3.50
N MET A 40 -0.70 28.64 4.18
CA MET A 40 0.04 27.83 5.13
C MET A 40 0.20 26.41 4.58
N ILE A 41 1.41 25.86 4.62
CA ILE A 41 1.62 24.44 4.31
C ILE A 41 1.22 23.61 5.54
N ILE A 42 0.31 22.65 5.35
CA ILE A 42 -0.10 21.71 6.38
C ILE A 42 0.43 20.32 6.02
N ASN A 43 1.23 19.77 6.93
CA ASN A 43 1.48 18.34 6.98
C ASN A 43 0.31 17.67 7.71
N THR A 44 -0.37 16.73 7.06
CA THR A 44 -1.53 16.07 7.67
C THR A 44 -1.20 14.84 8.49
N GLU A 45 -0.02 14.24 8.32
CA GLU A 45 0.32 12.94 8.94
C GLU A 45 -0.82 11.92 8.80
N TRP A 46 -1.52 11.96 7.66
CA TRP A 46 -2.74 11.20 7.39
C TRP A 46 -2.55 9.68 7.37
N GLY A 47 -1.32 9.18 7.41
CA GLY A 47 -1.01 7.77 7.61
C GLY A 47 -1.64 7.22 8.89
N GLY A 48 -1.88 8.06 9.90
CA GLY A 48 -2.59 7.73 11.14
C GLY A 48 -4.12 7.62 11.03
N PHE A 49 -4.71 7.86 9.85
CA PHE A 49 -6.15 7.68 9.67
C PHE A 49 -6.55 6.22 9.94
N SER A 50 -7.53 6.02 10.81
CA SER A 50 -7.93 4.68 11.28
C SER A 50 -9.43 4.40 11.22
N LYS A 51 -10.23 5.43 10.91
CA LYS A 51 -11.70 5.30 10.88
C LYS A 51 -12.15 4.72 9.54
N VAL A 52 -13.06 3.74 9.56
CA VAL A 52 -13.72 3.21 8.36
C VAL A 52 -12.73 2.64 7.32
N LEU A 53 -11.71 1.93 7.78
CA LEU A 53 -10.78 1.22 6.90
C LEU A 53 -11.25 -0.21 6.62
N PRO A 54 -11.22 -0.68 5.36
CA PRO A 54 -11.59 -2.05 5.00
C PRO A 54 -10.43 -3.02 5.30
N GLN A 55 -10.09 -3.15 6.59
CA GLN A 55 -9.03 -4.04 7.05
C GLN A 55 -9.47 -5.51 6.89
N THR A 56 -8.60 -6.31 6.29
CA THR A 56 -8.70 -7.77 6.24
C THR A 56 -8.03 -8.38 7.47
N ILE A 57 -8.21 -9.69 7.66
CA ILE A 57 -7.47 -10.44 8.69
C ILE A 57 -5.95 -10.28 8.54
N PHE A 58 -5.44 -10.23 7.31
CA PHE A 58 -4.01 -10.11 7.04
C PHE A 58 -3.46 -8.73 7.43
N ASP A 59 -4.27 -7.66 7.30
CA ASP A 59 -3.88 -6.33 7.76
C ASP A 59 -3.85 -6.29 9.30
N GLN A 60 -4.84 -6.91 9.95
CA GLN A 60 -4.97 -6.94 11.41
C GLN A 60 -3.85 -7.74 12.07
N GLU A 61 -3.52 -8.91 11.53
CA GLU A 61 -2.43 -9.75 12.03
C GLU A 61 -1.07 -9.06 11.84
N MET A 62 -0.84 -8.46 10.67
CA MET A 62 0.37 -7.70 10.40
C MET A 62 0.50 -6.47 11.32
N ASP A 63 -0.60 -5.75 11.59
CA ASP A 63 -0.62 -4.66 12.56
C ASP A 63 -0.34 -5.17 13.98
N ALA A 64 -0.92 -6.29 14.37
CA ALA A 64 -0.74 -6.89 15.68
C ALA A 64 0.73 -7.29 15.94
N GLU A 65 1.45 -7.73 14.93
CA GLU A 65 2.88 -8.08 15.01
C GLU A 65 3.83 -6.89 14.79
N SER A 66 3.30 -5.73 14.38
CA SER A 66 4.12 -4.54 14.17
C SER A 66 4.52 -3.86 15.50
N PRO A 67 5.65 -3.12 15.54
CA PRO A 67 6.07 -2.39 16.74
C PRO A 67 5.04 -1.36 17.23
N ASN A 68 4.30 -0.75 16.29
CA ASN A 68 3.35 0.33 16.57
C ASN A 68 1.92 -0.16 16.36
N ARG A 69 1.50 -1.17 17.14
CA ARG A 69 0.17 -1.79 17.04
C ARG A 69 -0.95 -0.76 17.19
N GLY A 70 -1.94 -0.80 16.30
CA GLY A 70 -3.09 0.12 16.30
C GLY A 70 -2.77 1.52 15.76
N GLU A 71 -1.52 1.78 15.36
CA GLU A 71 -1.09 3.05 14.81
C GLU A 71 -0.80 2.94 13.31
N HIS A 72 -0.85 4.07 12.61
CA HIS A 72 -0.52 4.18 11.18
C HIS A 72 -1.29 3.19 10.27
N LEU A 73 -2.54 2.86 10.64
CA LEU A 73 -3.32 1.83 9.95
C LEU A 73 -3.53 2.10 8.46
N TYR A 74 -3.82 3.36 8.09
CA TYR A 74 -3.93 3.72 6.67
C TYR A 74 -2.61 3.56 5.92
N GLU A 75 -1.49 3.95 6.54
CA GLU A 75 -0.17 3.74 5.97
C GLU A 75 0.12 2.25 5.78
N LYS A 76 -0.14 1.42 6.79
CA LYS A 76 0.06 -0.04 6.71
C LYS A 76 -0.70 -0.70 5.57
N MET A 77 -1.85 -0.17 5.18
CA MET A 77 -2.64 -0.71 4.07
C MET A 77 -2.19 -0.26 2.67
N VAL A 78 -1.45 0.85 2.57
CA VAL A 78 -1.14 1.53 1.30
C VAL A 78 0.36 1.55 1.00
N SER A 79 1.19 1.50 2.03
CA SER A 79 2.62 1.75 1.93
C SER A 79 3.37 0.61 1.26
N GLY A 80 4.35 0.97 0.43
CA GLY A 80 5.28 0.01 -0.19
C GLY A 80 6.14 -0.78 0.81
N MET A 81 6.15 -0.42 2.09
CA MET A 81 6.77 -1.25 3.14
C MET A 81 5.94 -2.51 3.43
N TYR A 82 4.61 -2.43 3.37
CA TYR A 82 3.71 -3.46 3.90
C TYR A 82 2.97 -4.25 2.83
N LEU A 83 2.83 -3.74 1.60
CA LEU A 83 2.11 -4.46 0.53
C LEU A 83 2.70 -5.85 0.27
N GLY A 84 4.02 -5.97 0.24
CA GLY A 84 4.71 -7.26 0.08
C GLY A 84 4.41 -8.23 1.22
N GLU A 85 4.38 -7.75 2.45
CA GLU A 85 4.07 -8.56 3.63
C GLU A 85 2.61 -9.03 3.64
N ILE A 86 1.67 -8.18 3.22
CA ILE A 86 0.25 -8.55 3.09
C ILE A 86 0.10 -9.67 2.05
N VAL A 87 0.76 -9.54 0.89
CA VAL A 87 0.75 -10.60 -0.12
C VAL A 87 1.36 -11.89 0.43
N ARG A 88 2.51 -11.82 1.13
CA ARG A 88 3.14 -13.00 1.73
C ARG A 88 2.19 -13.73 2.68
N ARG A 89 1.47 -13.02 3.54
CA ARG A 89 0.47 -13.60 4.47
C ARG A 89 -0.66 -14.29 3.72
N VAL A 90 -1.18 -13.67 2.66
CA VAL A 90 -2.23 -14.27 1.83
C VAL A 90 -1.72 -15.57 1.18
N LEU A 91 -0.51 -15.54 0.60
CA LEU A 91 0.07 -16.73 -0.04
C LEU A 91 0.31 -17.85 0.97
N LEU A 92 0.81 -17.53 2.16
CA LEU A 92 0.99 -18.51 3.24
C LEU A 92 -0.33 -19.15 3.64
N GLN A 93 -1.39 -18.36 3.84
CA GLN A 93 -2.73 -18.86 4.13
C GLN A 93 -3.28 -19.74 3.00
N MET A 94 -3.00 -19.39 1.74
CA MET A 94 -3.44 -20.18 0.58
C MET A 94 -2.71 -21.51 0.47
N CYS A 95 -1.46 -21.62 0.92
CA CYS A 95 -0.77 -22.90 1.04
C CYS A 95 -1.46 -23.83 2.03
N GLU A 96 -1.96 -23.29 3.15
CA GLU A 96 -2.63 -24.08 4.19
C GLU A 96 -4.06 -24.49 3.84
N THR A 97 -4.75 -23.68 3.01
CA THR A 97 -6.19 -23.85 2.76
C THR A 97 -6.54 -24.35 1.37
N SER A 98 -5.63 -24.22 0.39
CA SER A 98 -5.90 -24.51 -1.01
C SER A 98 -4.75 -25.19 -1.75
N ASP A 99 -3.76 -25.69 -1.02
CA ASP A 99 -2.55 -26.36 -1.53
C ASP A 99 -1.88 -25.55 -2.65
N LEU A 100 -1.75 -24.22 -2.49
CA LEU A 100 -1.26 -23.31 -3.54
C LEU A 100 0.09 -23.73 -4.14
N PHE A 101 0.98 -24.34 -3.36
CA PHE A 101 2.27 -24.87 -3.83
C PHE A 101 2.40 -26.36 -3.50
N GLY A 102 1.28 -27.08 -3.54
CA GLY A 102 1.18 -28.49 -3.13
C GLY A 102 0.79 -28.66 -1.65
N GLN A 103 0.82 -29.90 -1.17
CA GLN A 103 0.26 -30.32 0.12
C GLN A 103 1.07 -29.89 1.36
N PHE A 104 2.26 -29.34 1.16
CA PHE A 104 3.11 -28.87 2.26
C PHE A 104 3.38 -27.39 2.07
N VAL A 105 3.18 -26.61 3.13
CA VAL A 105 3.66 -25.23 3.19
C VAL A 105 5.16 -25.26 2.93
N PRO A 106 5.65 -24.64 1.84
CA PRO A 106 7.06 -24.67 1.53
C PRO A 106 7.83 -24.07 2.71
N GLY A 107 8.66 -24.88 3.36
CA GLY A 107 9.64 -24.38 4.31
C GLY A 107 10.56 -23.40 3.59
N GLY A 108 10.94 -22.32 4.26
CA GLY A 108 11.82 -21.31 3.66
C GLY A 108 11.36 -19.89 3.94
N ASN A 109 11.54 -19.01 2.94
CA ASN A 109 11.31 -17.59 3.10
C ASN A 109 9.82 -17.21 3.11
N LEU A 110 8.90 -18.07 2.63
CA LEU A 110 7.46 -17.80 2.71
C LEU A 110 6.98 -17.60 4.15
N SER A 111 7.58 -18.30 5.12
CA SER A 111 7.26 -18.17 6.55
C SER A 111 8.00 -17.02 7.25
N LYS A 112 8.94 -16.35 6.58
CA LYS A 112 9.73 -15.26 7.16
C LYS A 112 9.02 -13.91 6.94
N PRO A 113 8.68 -13.16 7.99
CA PRO A 113 8.09 -11.83 7.85
C PRO A 113 8.95 -10.93 6.93
N PHE A 114 8.28 -10.16 6.08
CA PHE A 114 8.88 -9.19 5.16
C PHE A 114 9.86 -9.79 4.13
N ALA A 115 9.81 -11.11 3.89
CA ALA A 115 10.57 -11.73 2.80
C ALA A 115 10.16 -11.20 1.42
N LEU A 116 8.86 -10.95 1.22
CA LEU A 116 8.35 -10.37 0.00
C LEU A 116 8.26 -8.84 0.12
N LYS A 117 8.86 -8.13 -0.84
CA LYS A 117 8.90 -6.66 -0.91
C LYS A 117 8.08 -6.16 -2.08
N THR A 118 7.69 -4.89 -2.04
CA THR A 118 6.94 -4.24 -3.13
C THR A 118 7.70 -4.25 -4.46
N GLU A 119 9.04 -4.21 -4.45
CA GLU A 119 9.82 -4.36 -5.69
C GLU A 119 9.63 -5.74 -6.35
N HIS A 120 9.42 -6.79 -5.56
CA HIS A 120 9.13 -8.13 -6.06
C HIS A 120 7.71 -8.20 -6.64
N LEU A 121 6.73 -7.56 -5.99
CA LEU A 121 5.37 -7.43 -6.51
C LEU A 121 5.37 -6.72 -7.88
N ASN A 122 6.04 -5.57 -7.98
CA ASN A 122 6.14 -4.83 -9.23
C ASN A 122 6.74 -5.68 -10.34
N LYS A 123 7.85 -6.40 -10.04
CA LYS A 123 8.49 -7.28 -11.01
C LYS A 123 7.58 -8.41 -11.49
N MET A 124 6.74 -8.95 -10.61
CA MET A 124 5.75 -9.97 -10.98
C MET A 124 4.58 -9.38 -11.79
N GLN A 125 4.12 -8.16 -11.47
CA GLN A 125 3.04 -7.49 -12.21
C GLN A 125 3.45 -6.98 -13.59
N GLU A 126 4.74 -6.71 -13.79
CA GLU A 126 5.31 -6.35 -15.09
C GLU A 126 5.47 -7.55 -16.03
N ASP A 127 5.35 -8.77 -15.51
CA ASP A 127 5.44 -9.99 -16.31
C ASP A 127 4.16 -10.19 -17.14
N THR A 128 4.30 -10.03 -18.45
CA THR A 128 3.21 -10.13 -19.42
C THR A 128 3.38 -11.33 -20.36
N THR A 129 4.33 -12.23 -20.08
CA THR A 129 4.53 -13.44 -20.87
C THR A 129 3.46 -14.49 -20.56
N ASP A 130 3.18 -15.36 -21.54
CA ASP A 130 2.16 -16.41 -21.38
C ASP A 130 2.53 -17.46 -20.31
N ASP A 131 3.83 -17.66 -20.08
CA ASP A 131 4.39 -18.65 -19.15
C ASP A 131 4.70 -18.07 -17.75
N LEU A 132 4.59 -16.75 -17.58
CA LEU A 132 4.88 -16.02 -16.35
C LEU A 132 6.27 -16.39 -15.78
N GLN A 133 7.28 -16.47 -16.65
CA GLN A 133 8.61 -16.95 -16.25
C GLN A 133 9.23 -16.08 -15.17
N THR A 134 9.05 -14.76 -15.22
CA THR A 134 9.58 -13.84 -14.22
C THR A 134 8.90 -14.04 -12.86
N VAL A 135 7.61 -14.32 -12.85
CA VAL A 135 6.88 -14.70 -11.62
C VAL A 135 7.51 -15.95 -11.01
N GLY A 136 7.71 -17.00 -11.81
CA GLY A 136 8.39 -18.22 -11.38
C GLY A 136 9.78 -17.97 -10.80
N LEU A 137 10.58 -17.12 -11.45
CA LEU A 137 11.91 -16.75 -10.97
C LEU A 137 11.88 -15.97 -9.66
N VAL A 138 10.91 -15.09 -9.46
CA VAL A 138 10.75 -14.35 -8.19
C VAL A 138 10.36 -15.32 -7.07
N LEU A 139 9.39 -16.20 -7.32
CA LEU A 139 8.96 -17.21 -6.35
C LEU A 139 10.12 -18.14 -5.95
N TYR A 140 10.90 -18.60 -6.92
CA TYR A 140 12.04 -19.46 -6.66
C TYR A 140 13.15 -18.74 -5.89
N ASN A 141 13.59 -17.58 -6.36
CA ASN A 141 14.75 -16.89 -5.77
C ASN A 141 14.45 -16.23 -4.42
N ILE A 142 13.21 -15.76 -4.21
CA ILE A 142 12.84 -15.01 -3.02
C ILE A 142 12.14 -15.89 -2.00
N LEU A 143 11.17 -16.70 -2.43
CA LEU A 143 10.35 -17.50 -1.53
C LEU A 143 10.84 -18.95 -1.41
N GLU A 144 11.80 -19.37 -2.24
CA GLU A 144 12.34 -20.74 -2.29
C GLU A 144 11.27 -21.75 -2.72
N VAL A 145 10.38 -21.32 -3.64
CA VAL A 145 9.26 -22.13 -4.13
C VAL A 145 9.33 -22.30 -5.64
N GLU A 146 9.24 -23.55 -6.10
CA GLU A 146 9.02 -23.86 -7.50
C GLU A 146 7.51 -23.89 -7.78
N ALA A 147 7.06 -23.06 -8.72
CA ALA A 147 5.65 -22.90 -9.04
C ALA A 147 5.36 -23.25 -10.50
N ASN A 148 4.28 -23.97 -10.75
CA ASN A 148 3.74 -24.21 -12.09
C ASN A 148 2.94 -22.99 -12.61
N LEU A 149 2.53 -23.03 -13.87
CA LEU A 149 1.85 -21.90 -14.51
C LEU A 149 0.55 -21.49 -13.80
N GLN A 150 -0.24 -22.45 -13.32
CA GLN A 150 -1.51 -22.16 -12.65
C GLN A 150 -1.29 -21.45 -11.30
N GLU A 151 -0.24 -21.84 -10.58
CA GLU A 151 0.14 -21.24 -9.30
C GLU A 151 0.69 -19.83 -9.50
N ARG A 152 1.54 -19.62 -10.53
CA ARG A 152 2.02 -18.29 -10.92
C ARG A 152 0.86 -17.34 -11.24
N ARG A 153 -0.16 -17.80 -11.95
CA ARG A 153 -1.37 -17.00 -12.24
C ARG A 153 -2.11 -16.58 -10.96
N ARG A 154 -2.28 -17.51 -10.01
CA ARG A 154 -2.90 -17.20 -8.71
C ARG A 154 -2.07 -16.18 -7.92
N VAL A 155 -0.74 -16.31 -7.91
CA VAL A 155 0.15 -15.34 -7.27
C VAL A 155 -0.03 -13.95 -7.87
N VAL A 156 -0.06 -13.83 -9.20
CA VAL A 156 -0.29 -12.54 -9.88
C VAL A 156 -1.63 -11.95 -9.50
N GLU A 157 -2.69 -12.75 -9.44
CA GLU A 157 -4.03 -12.30 -9.04
C GLU A 157 -4.06 -11.73 -7.61
N VAL A 158 -3.36 -12.39 -6.67
CA VAL A 158 -3.20 -11.90 -5.29
C VAL A 158 -2.43 -10.57 -5.28
N CYS A 159 -1.30 -10.49 -6.00
CA CYS A 159 -0.50 -9.27 -6.09
C CYS A 159 -1.35 -8.11 -6.62
N ASP A 160 -2.06 -8.33 -7.72
CA ASP A 160 -2.96 -7.37 -8.34
C ASP A 160 -4.04 -6.89 -7.39
N THR A 161 -4.65 -7.80 -6.64
CA THR A 161 -5.73 -7.49 -5.71
C THR A 161 -5.24 -6.56 -4.59
N VAL A 162 -4.10 -6.90 -3.97
CA VAL A 162 -3.52 -6.12 -2.86
C VAL A 162 -3.03 -4.75 -3.35
N VAL A 163 -2.32 -4.70 -4.48
CA VAL A 163 -1.79 -3.45 -5.04
C VAL A 163 -2.92 -2.54 -5.53
N LYS A 164 -3.94 -3.07 -6.22
CA LYS A 164 -5.11 -2.28 -6.64
C LYS A 164 -5.87 -1.73 -5.45
N ARG A 165 -6.00 -2.50 -4.36
CA ARG A 165 -6.60 -2.00 -3.10
C ARG A 165 -5.80 -0.84 -2.53
N GLY A 166 -4.48 -1.00 -2.38
CA GLY A 166 -3.59 0.06 -1.89
C GLY A 166 -3.70 1.34 -2.74
N GLY A 167 -3.69 1.21 -4.06
CA GLY A 167 -3.85 2.33 -4.98
C GLY A 167 -5.22 3.02 -4.87
N ARG A 168 -6.31 2.27 -4.70
CA ARG A 168 -7.66 2.83 -4.49
C ARG A 168 -7.78 3.59 -3.18
N LEU A 169 -7.20 3.06 -2.10
CA LEU A 169 -7.16 3.73 -0.81
C LEU A 169 -6.37 5.04 -0.90
N ALA A 170 -5.17 5.01 -1.50
CA ALA A 170 -4.38 6.21 -1.77
C ALA A 170 -5.18 7.28 -2.53
N GLY A 171 -5.86 6.88 -3.61
CA GLY A 171 -6.72 7.76 -4.40
C GLY A 171 -7.90 8.33 -3.60
N ALA A 172 -8.51 7.53 -2.72
CA ALA A 172 -9.57 7.99 -1.83
C ALA A 172 -9.07 9.07 -0.86
N GLY A 173 -7.86 8.90 -0.31
CA GLY A 173 -7.21 9.93 0.49
C GLY A 173 -7.06 11.23 -0.30
N VAL A 174 -6.41 11.19 -1.47
CA VAL A 174 -6.18 12.39 -2.29
C VAL A 174 -7.51 13.08 -2.62
N ASN A 175 -8.54 12.32 -2.97
CA ASN A 175 -9.87 12.84 -3.27
C ASN A 175 -10.52 13.51 -2.05
N ALA A 176 -10.42 12.90 -0.85
CA ALA A 176 -10.94 13.50 0.37
C ALA A 176 -10.30 14.87 0.63
N ARG A 177 -9.00 15.00 0.36
CA ARG A 177 -8.27 16.26 0.51
C ARG A 177 -8.70 17.31 -0.51
N ILE A 178 -8.85 16.95 -1.78
CA ILE A 178 -9.34 17.86 -2.83
C ILE A 178 -10.73 18.38 -2.49
N LYS A 179 -11.64 17.49 -2.03
CA LYS A 179 -12.98 17.87 -1.59
C LYS A 179 -12.95 18.82 -0.41
N GLN A 180 -12.04 18.58 0.54
CA GLN A 180 -11.87 19.47 1.68
C GLN A 180 -11.47 20.87 1.21
N VAL A 181 -10.46 21.01 0.35
CA VAL A 181 -10.00 22.34 -0.14
C VAL A 181 -11.11 23.07 -0.89
N ARG A 182 -11.79 22.41 -1.84
CA ARG A 182 -12.87 23.03 -2.64
C ARG A 182 -14.05 23.53 -1.81
N LYS A 183 -14.29 22.95 -0.63
CA LYS A 183 -15.36 23.40 0.27
C LYS A 183 -15.09 24.80 0.83
N TRP A 184 -13.84 25.29 0.79
CA TRP A 184 -13.47 26.62 1.28
C TRP A 184 -13.40 27.67 0.17
N ASP A 185 -13.45 27.25 -1.10
CA ASP A 185 -13.50 28.16 -2.25
C ASP A 185 -14.95 28.59 -2.60
N LEU A 186 -15.96 28.03 -1.91
CA LEU A 186 -17.39 28.30 -2.07
C LEU A 186 -17.96 28.94 -0.80
#